data_AF-A0A3R6MR38-F1
#
_entry.id   AF-A0A3R6MR38-F1
#
_cell.length_a   1.000
_cell.length_b   1.000
_cell.length_c   1.000
_cell.angle_alpha   90.00
_cell.angle_beta   90.00
_cell.angle_gamma   90.00
#
_symmetry.space_group_name_H-M   'P 1'
#
loop_
_entity.id
_entity.type
_entity.pdbx_description
1 polymer ?
#
loop_
_entity_poly.entity_id
_entity_poly.type
_entity_poly.pdbx_seq_one_letter_code
_entity_poly.pdbx_strand_id
1 'polypeptide(L)'
;MKYSLPSNWSGDFENDGVLFFAQRLEEMLFDYSIDLYRMPLLNTHGLAEEYCDVANKVKSGEVKEYQRDIIFDELIESLKNDIVLKECWSYENIEKVIKTFGSSSQQEKYNTISYISATLSNGRYYDWCVKTIIKYTNHPKQKKKLESALRCFLPELISMGYDAHYVYSELRKCFFEKNVVDKDSVKKFLDVFNFEIHKYTVYFSVSALAIRFKDILVSPC
;
A
#
# COMPACT_ATOMS: atom_id res chain seq x y z
N MET A 1 -1.47 7.42 21.49
CA MET A 1 -1.48 8.52 20.49
C MET A 1 -2.69 9.40 20.74
N LYS A 2 -2.56 10.73 20.72
CA LYS A 2 -3.72 11.63 20.76
C LYS A 2 -4.15 11.86 19.31
N TYR A 3 -5.34 11.40 18.93
CA TYR A 3 -5.81 11.56 17.55
C TYR A 3 -5.94 13.02 17.19
N SER A 4 -5.44 13.38 15.99
CA SER A 4 -5.71 14.69 15.42
C SER A 4 -7.18 14.80 15.06
N LEU A 5 -7.74 15.99 15.25
CA LEU A 5 -9.07 16.33 14.77
C LEU A 5 -8.90 17.27 13.57
N PRO A 6 -9.57 17.00 12.45
CA PRO A 6 -9.57 17.94 11.33
C PRO A 6 -10.04 19.32 11.76
N SER A 7 -9.33 20.35 11.31
CA SER A 7 -9.44 21.71 11.83
C SER A 7 -10.71 22.43 11.37
N ASN A 8 -11.14 22.19 10.13
CA ASN A 8 -12.17 22.98 9.45
C ASN A 8 -13.15 22.09 8.66
N TRP A 9 -14.21 21.59 9.28
CA TRP A 9 -15.24 20.82 8.57
C TRP A 9 -16.23 21.74 7.81
N SER A 10 -16.57 21.41 6.57
CA SER A 10 -17.73 22.00 5.90
C SER A 10 -19.02 21.37 6.44
N GLY A 11 -20.06 22.17 6.67
CA GLY A 11 -21.39 21.65 7.03
C GLY A 11 -22.02 20.80 5.92
N ASP A 12 -22.99 19.96 6.31
CA ASP A 12 -23.91 19.14 5.50
C ASP A 12 -23.44 17.75 4.98
N PHE A 13 -22.57 17.01 5.68
CA PHE A 13 -22.36 15.57 5.41
C PHE A 13 -22.14 14.71 6.67
N GLU A 14 -22.33 13.39 6.54
CA GLU A 14 -22.05 12.44 7.61
C GLU A 14 -20.55 12.17 7.67
N ASN A 15 -19.85 12.91 8.54
CA ASN A 15 -18.39 13.02 8.55
C ASN A 15 -17.64 11.77 9.06
N ASP A 16 -18.35 10.75 9.55
CA ASP A 16 -17.76 9.68 10.34
C ASP A 16 -16.82 8.75 9.53
N GLY A 17 -17.13 8.52 8.25
CA GLY A 17 -16.26 7.75 7.35
C GLY A 17 -15.00 8.52 6.93
N VAL A 18 -15.15 9.82 6.64
CA VAL A 18 -14.03 10.71 6.26
C VAL A 18 -13.08 10.93 7.45
N LEU A 19 -13.63 11.16 8.64
CA LEU A 19 -12.86 11.29 9.87
C LEU A 19 -12.08 10.00 10.17
N PHE A 20 -12.75 8.84 10.07
CA PHE A 20 -12.09 7.55 10.30
C PHE A 20 -10.98 7.29 9.28
N PHE A 21 -11.19 7.61 8.00
CA PHE A 21 -10.16 7.52 6.96
C PHE A 21 -8.91 8.31 7.39
N ALA A 22 -9.07 9.59 7.71
CA ALA A 22 -7.95 10.47 8.03
C ALA A 22 -7.19 10.01 9.28
N GLN A 23 -7.91 9.67 10.36
CA GLN A 23 -7.30 9.24 11.62
C GLN A 23 -6.62 7.88 11.52
N ARG A 24 -7.22 6.93 10.81
CA ARG A 24 -6.62 5.61 10.65
C ARG A 24 -5.37 5.68 9.77
N LEU A 25 -5.39 6.45 8.69
CA LEU A 25 -4.21 6.63 7.84
C LEU A 25 -3.08 7.36 8.60
N GLU A 26 -3.44 8.35 9.44
CA GLU A 26 -2.48 9.04 10.32
C GLU A 26 -1.79 8.04 11.25
N GLU A 27 -2.55 7.16 11.89
CA GLU A 27 -2.02 6.13 12.79
C GLU A 27 -1.15 5.10 12.05
N MET A 28 -1.54 4.67 10.83
CA MET A 28 -0.78 3.70 10.04
C MET A 28 0.60 4.21 9.62
N LEU A 29 0.71 5.51 9.35
CA LEU A 29 1.90 6.17 8.82
C LEU A 29 2.78 6.79 9.92
N PHE A 30 2.28 6.94 11.14
CA PHE A 30 3.01 7.61 12.22
C PHE A 30 4.17 6.75 12.76
N ASP A 31 5.36 7.37 12.88
CA ASP A 31 6.60 6.66 13.21
C ASP A 31 6.60 5.99 14.59
N TYR A 32 5.83 6.53 15.53
CA TYR A 32 5.75 6.02 16.91
C TYR A 32 4.51 5.18 17.17
N SER A 33 3.75 4.81 16.12
CA SER A 33 2.67 3.84 16.25
C SER A 33 3.23 2.46 16.58
N ILE A 34 2.55 1.74 17.46
CA ILE A 34 2.87 0.33 17.75
C ILE A 34 2.65 -0.47 16.46
N ASP A 35 3.53 -1.42 16.16
CA ASP A 35 3.55 -2.18 14.91
C ASP A 35 2.20 -2.78 14.50
N LEU A 36 1.38 -3.22 15.47
CA LEU A 36 0.03 -3.74 15.22
C LEU A 36 -0.90 -2.73 14.49
N TYR A 37 -0.70 -1.44 14.75
CA TYR A 37 -1.49 -0.35 14.17
C TYR A 37 -0.81 0.28 12.96
N ARG A 38 0.46 -0.02 12.70
CA ARG A 38 1.16 0.43 11.49
C ARG A 38 0.59 -0.25 10.24
N MET A 39 0.90 0.33 9.08
CA MET A 39 0.63 -0.34 7.82
C MET A 39 1.35 -1.69 7.75
N PRO A 40 0.74 -2.74 7.17
CA PRO A 40 1.44 -3.99 6.92
C PRO A 40 2.59 -3.76 5.94
N LEU A 41 3.55 -4.68 5.92
CA LEU A 41 4.68 -4.58 4.99
C LEU A 41 4.24 -4.84 3.55
N LEU A 42 3.43 -5.89 3.34
CA LEU A 42 2.94 -6.31 2.04
C LEU A 42 1.40 -6.46 2.07
N ASN A 43 0.81 -6.23 0.90
CA ASN A 43 -0.57 -6.59 0.59
C ASN A 43 -0.59 -7.87 -0.28
N THR A 44 -1.75 -8.29 -0.79
CA THR A 44 -1.85 -9.50 -1.63
C THR A 44 -1.04 -9.40 -2.93
N HIS A 45 -0.94 -8.21 -3.53
CA HIS A 45 -0.15 -8.01 -4.75
C HIS A 45 1.35 -8.17 -4.47
N GLY A 46 1.86 -7.49 -3.45
CA GLY A 46 3.26 -7.59 -3.02
C GLY A 46 3.65 -9.01 -2.58
N LEU A 47 2.76 -9.73 -1.89
CA LEU A 47 3.00 -11.14 -1.53
C LEU A 47 3.08 -12.07 -2.77
N ALA A 48 2.31 -11.78 -3.81
CA ALA A 48 2.37 -12.54 -5.05
C ALA A 48 3.69 -12.30 -5.80
N GLU A 49 4.16 -11.06 -5.84
CA GLU A 49 5.47 -10.70 -6.39
C GLU A 49 6.61 -11.33 -5.58
N GLU A 50 6.58 -11.19 -4.26
CA GLU A 50 7.60 -11.76 -3.36
C GLU A 50 7.67 -13.28 -3.49
N TYR A 51 6.53 -13.96 -3.58
CA TYR A 51 6.50 -15.40 -3.82
C TYR A 51 7.24 -15.79 -5.10
N CYS A 52 6.99 -15.08 -6.20
CA CYS A 52 7.65 -15.33 -7.48
C CYS A 52 9.16 -15.11 -7.39
N ASP A 53 9.60 -14.03 -6.74
CA ASP A 53 11.02 -13.73 -6.53
C ASP A 53 11.70 -14.79 -5.68
N VAL A 54 11.10 -15.17 -4.55
CA VAL A 54 11.64 -16.21 -3.67
C VAL A 54 11.64 -17.57 -4.34
N ALA A 55 10.62 -17.91 -5.15
CA ALA A 55 10.63 -19.14 -5.92
C ALA A 55 11.80 -19.22 -6.90
N ASN A 56 12.19 -18.10 -7.52
CA ASN A 56 13.37 -18.02 -8.38
C ASN A 56 14.67 -18.15 -7.56
N LYS A 57 14.75 -17.50 -6.40
CA LYS A 57 15.89 -17.65 -5.49
C LYS A 57 16.05 -19.09 -4.99
N VAL A 58 14.96 -19.81 -4.70
CA VAL A 58 15.01 -21.24 -4.35
C VAL A 58 15.60 -22.06 -5.50
N LYS A 59 15.18 -21.81 -6.75
CA LYS A 59 15.72 -22.51 -7.93
C LYS A 59 17.22 -22.28 -8.12
N SER A 60 17.69 -21.06 -7.83
CA SER A 60 19.12 -20.71 -7.89
C SER A 60 19.95 -21.22 -6.70
N GLY A 61 19.30 -21.71 -5.64
CA GLY A 61 19.96 -22.17 -4.42
C GLY A 61 20.36 -21.06 -3.43
N GLU A 62 19.99 -19.80 -3.70
CA GLU A 62 20.25 -18.65 -2.82
C GLU A 62 19.49 -18.74 -1.49
N VAL A 63 18.28 -19.33 -1.52
CA VAL A 63 17.41 -19.48 -0.34
C VAL A 63 16.83 -20.89 -0.23
N LYS A 64 16.30 -21.20 0.96
CA LYS A 64 15.75 -22.52 1.28
C LYS A 64 14.26 -22.60 1.01
N GLU A 65 13.81 -23.81 0.74
CA GLU A 65 12.43 -24.11 0.37
C GLU A 65 11.39 -23.63 1.39
N TYR A 66 11.67 -23.80 2.68
CA TYR A 66 10.76 -23.40 3.75
C TYR A 66 10.43 -21.90 3.74
N GLN A 67 11.31 -21.04 3.19
CA GLN A 67 11.04 -19.60 3.10
C GLN A 67 9.95 -19.32 2.07
N ARG A 68 9.92 -20.06 0.96
CA ARG A 68 8.84 -19.99 -0.03
C ARG A 68 7.52 -20.45 0.58
N ASP A 69 7.54 -21.51 1.40
CA ASP A 69 6.33 -22.05 2.02
C ASP A 69 5.70 -21.06 3.02
N ILE A 70 6.52 -20.32 3.79
CA ILE A 70 6.03 -19.26 4.69
C ILE A 70 5.28 -18.16 3.91
N ILE A 71 5.88 -17.66 2.82
CA ILE A 71 5.27 -16.62 1.99
C ILE A 71 4.00 -17.15 1.31
N PHE A 72 4.02 -18.41 0.89
CA PHE A 72 2.84 -19.06 0.31
C PHE A 72 1.66 -19.08 1.29
N ASP A 73 1.90 -19.47 2.54
CA ASP A 73 0.86 -19.52 3.57
C ASP A 73 0.29 -18.11 3.85
N GLU A 74 1.14 -17.09 3.91
CA GLU A 74 0.71 -15.69 4.06
C GLU A 74 -0.10 -15.20 2.87
N LEU A 75 0.32 -15.51 1.64
CA LEU A 75 -0.41 -15.17 0.42
C LEU A 75 -1.80 -15.83 0.39
N ILE A 76 -1.92 -17.09 0.80
CA ILE A 76 -3.20 -17.79 0.87
C ILE A 76 -4.14 -17.11 1.86
N GLU A 77 -3.64 -16.71 3.03
CA GLU A 77 -4.45 -15.98 4.01
C GLU A 77 -4.83 -14.58 3.51
N SER A 78 -3.92 -13.91 2.82
CA SER A 78 -4.15 -12.61 2.19
C SER A 78 -5.26 -12.71 1.14
N LEU A 79 -5.18 -13.66 0.20
CA LEU A 79 -6.21 -13.91 -0.82
C LEU A 79 -7.60 -14.13 -0.22
N LYS A 80 -7.71 -14.90 0.88
CA LYS A 80 -8.99 -15.17 1.54
C LYS A 80 -9.60 -13.94 2.19
N ASN A 81 -8.76 -13.03 2.69
CA ASN A 81 -9.22 -11.93 3.53
C ASN A 81 -9.31 -10.59 2.79
N ASP A 82 -8.60 -10.43 1.67
CA ASP A 82 -8.52 -9.20 0.91
C ASP A 82 -9.91 -8.68 0.48
N ILE A 83 -10.29 -7.53 1.04
CA ILE A 83 -11.56 -6.87 0.74
C ILE A 83 -11.58 -6.29 -0.68
N VAL A 84 -10.45 -5.81 -1.18
CA VAL A 84 -10.31 -5.20 -2.51
C VAL A 84 -10.56 -6.26 -3.58
N LEU A 85 -9.98 -7.46 -3.42
CA LEU A 85 -10.26 -8.58 -4.33
C LEU A 85 -11.71 -9.06 -4.24
N LYS A 86 -12.29 -9.16 -3.04
CA LYS A 86 -13.71 -9.54 -2.87
C LYS A 86 -14.64 -8.57 -3.58
N GLU A 87 -14.31 -7.28 -3.58
CA GLU A 87 -15.12 -6.23 -4.20
C GLU A 87 -14.94 -6.13 -5.72
N CYS A 88 -13.71 -6.31 -6.21
CA CYS A 88 -13.37 -6.01 -7.60
C CYS A 88 -13.13 -7.24 -8.47
N TRP A 89 -12.73 -8.38 -7.88
CA TRP A 89 -12.42 -9.61 -8.60
C TRP A 89 -13.40 -10.76 -8.34
N SER A 90 -14.22 -10.67 -7.29
CA SER A 90 -15.23 -11.64 -6.84
C SER A 90 -14.69 -12.81 -6.01
N TYR A 91 -15.55 -13.27 -5.10
CA TYR A 91 -15.28 -14.38 -4.19
C TYR A 91 -15.09 -15.71 -4.94
N GLU A 92 -15.85 -15.94 -6.00
CA GLU A 92 -15.77 -17.16 -6.81
C GLU A 92 -14.41 -17.31 -7.50
N ASN A 93 -13.82 -16.21 -7.96
CA ASN A 93 -12.50 -16.24 -8.59
C ASN A 93 -11.41 -16.54 -7.55
N ILE A 94 -11.48 -15.91 -6.38
CA ILE A 94 -10.59 -16.19 -5.25
C ILE A 94 -10.67 -17.68 -4.85
N GLU A 95 -11.87 -18.23 -4.67
CA GLU A 95 -12.03 -19.63 -4.32
C GLU A 95 -11.48 -20.58 -5.38
N LYS A 96 -11.74 -20.31 -6.67
CA LYS A 96 -11.24 -21.12 -7.78
C LYS A 96 -9.72 -21.18 -7.73
N VAL A 97 -9.07 -20.03 -7.58
CA VAL A 97 -7.61 -19.93 -7.47
C VAL A 97 -7.11 -20.75 -6.28
N ILE A 98 -7.66 -20.54 -5.08
CA ILE A 98 -7.21 -21.26 -3.87
C ILE A 98 -7.36 -22.79 -4.04
N LYS A 99 -8.48 -23.24 -4.62
CA LYS A 99 -8.72 -24.68 -4.86
C LYS A 99 -7.67 -25.29 -5.80
N THR A 100 -7.14 -24.54 -6.77
CA THR A 100 -6.11 -25.05 -7.67
C THR A 100 -4.84 -25.46 -6.94
N PHE A 101 -4.49 -24.79 -5.83
CA PHE A 101 -3.22 -25.02 -5.17
C PHE A 101 -3.12 -26.35 -4.40
N GLY A 102 -4.25 -26.94 -3.98
CA GLY A 102 -4.26 -28.11 -3.10
C GLY A 102 -3.56 -29.34 -3.67
N SER A 103 -3.61 -29.53 -4.99
CA SER A 103 -2.97 -30.64 -5.71
C SER A 103 -1.87 -30.19 -6.68
N SER A 104 -1.53 -28.90 -6.70
CA SER A 104 -0.57 -28.33 -7.65
C SER A 104 0.87 -28.63 -7.26
N SER A 105 1.68 -28.98 -8.26
CA SER A 105 3.14 -28.93 -8.17
C SER A 105 3.65 -27.52 -7.90
N GLN A 106 4.91 -27.40 -7.48
CA GLN A 106 5.51 -26.09 -7.18
C GLN A 106 5.61 -25.21 -8.43
N GLN A 107 5.80 -25.80 -9.60
CA GLN A 107 5.80 -25.05 -10.86
C GLN A 107 4.40 -24.57 -11.25
N GLU A 108 3.35 -25.37 -11.00
CA GLU A 108 1.97 -24.94 -11.23
C GLU A 108 1.57 -23.82 -10.26
N LYS A 109 1.95 -23.92 -8.98
CA LYS A 109 1.76 -22.84 -8.00
C LYS A 109 2.42 -21.54 -8.48
N TYR A 110 3.68 -21.62 -8.91
CA TYR A 110 4.40 -20.48 -9.49
C TYR A 110 3.67 -19.87 -10.68
N ASN A 111 3.25 -20.68 -11.64
CA ASN A 111 2.55 -20.20 -12.84
C ASN A 111 1.24 -19.48 -12.47
N THR A 112 0.46 -20.06 -11.56
CA THR A 112 -0.80 -19.47 -11.10
C THR A 112 -0.56 -18.18 -10.34
N ILE A 113 0.42 -18.12 -9.43
CA ILE A 113 0.72 -16.92 -8.65
C ILE A 113 1.31 -15.82 -9.54
N SER A 114 2.15 -16.17 -10.50
CA SER A 114 2.66 -15.24 -11.51
C SER A 114 1.53 -14.63 -12.34
N TYR A 115 0.50 -15.42 -12.69
CA TYR A 115 -0.69 -14.92 -13.36
C TYR A 115 -1.51 -13.97 -12.45
N ILE A 116 -1.62 -14.27 -11.16
CA ILE A 116 -2.29 -13.37 -10.20
C ILE A 116 -1.54 -12.05 -10.11
N SER A 117 -0.22 -12.08 -9.88
CA SER A 117 0.63 -10.89 -9.85
C SER A 117 0.41 -10.05 -11.11
N ALA A 118 0.57 -10.63 -12.31
CA ALA A 118 0.34 -9.93 -13.58
C ALA A 118 -1.09 -9.39 -13.74
N THR A 119 -2.09 -10.05 -13.14
CA THR A 119 -3.48 -9.57 -13.13
C THR A 119 -3.64 -8.34 -12.26
N LEU A 120 -2.88 -8.22 -11.17
CA LEU A 120 -2.94 -7.12 -10.21
C LEU A 120 -2.02 -5.93 -10.57
N SER A 121 -1.01 -6.17 -11.42
CA SER A 121 -0.05 -5.17 -11.88
C SER A 121 -0.64 -4.05 -12.75
N ASN A 122 0.23 -3.15 -13.22
CA ASN A 122 -0.10 -2.01 -14.09
C ASN A 122 -1.11 -1.04 -13.47
N GLY A 123 -1.02 -0.82 -12.15
CA GLY A 123 -1.90 0.08 -11.41
C GLY A 123 -3.32 -0.46 -11.17
N ARG A 124 -3.66 -1.65 -11.68
CA ARG A 124 -5.02 -2.19 -11.55
C ARG A 124 -5.42 -2.40 -10.09
N TYR A 125 -4.54 -3.01 -9.29
CA TYR A 125 -4.85 -3.25 -7.88
C TYR A 125 -4.91 -1.95 -7.08
N TYR A 126 -4.06 -0.97 -7.38
CA TYR A 126 -4.18 0.39 -6.85
C TYR A 126 -5.55 1.03 -7.16
N ASP A 127 -6.00 0.98 -8.41
CA ASP A 127 -7.30 1.53 -8.81
C ASP A 127 -8.46 0.85 -8.05
N TRP A 128 -8.35 -0.46 -7.83
CA TRP A 128 -9.31 -1.22 -7.03
C TRP A 128 -9.29 -0.81 -5.55
N CYS A 129 -8.11 -0.56 -4.98
CA CYS A 129 -7.96 -0.01 -3.63
C CYS A 129 -8.66 1.35 -3.52
N VAL A 130 -8.36 2.29 -4.42
CA VAL A 130 -8.98 3.63 -4.48
C VAL A 130 -10.51 3.53 -4.57
N LYS A 131 -11.02 2.72 -5.49
CA LYS A 131 -12.47 2.47 -5.65
C LYS A 131 -13.11 1.93 -4.37
N THR A 132 -12.45 0.98 -3.71
CA THR A 132 -12.95 0.33 -2.49
C THR A 132 -12.95 1.30 -1.30
N ILE A 133 -11.92 2.15 -1.17
CA ILE A 133 -11.86 3.21 -0.17
C ILE A 133 -13.02 4.19 -0.36
N ILE A 134 -13.21 4.73 -1.57
CA ILE A 134 -14.28 5.69 -1.87
C ILE A 134 -15.65 5.09 -1.55
N LYS A 135 -15.87 3.80 -1.89
CA LYS A 135 -17.11 3.08 -1.54
C LYS A 135 -17.35 3.12 -0.02
N TYR A 136 -16.36 2.71 0.78
CA TYR A 136 -16.56 2.53 2.23
C TYR A 136 -16.47 3.80 3.06
N THR A 137 -15.80 4.84 2.58
CA THR A 137 -15.87 6.19 3.16
C THR A 137 -17.29 6.74 3.16
N ASN A 138 -18.08 6.45 2.11
CA ASN A 138 -19.48 6.87 1.99
C ASN A 138 -20.47 5.98 2.78
N HIS A 139 -19.98 4.99 3.53
CA HIS A 139 -20.78 4.06 4.32
C HIS A 139 -20.29 3.99 5.77
N PRO A 140 -20.68 4.95 6.64
CA PRO A 140 -20.07 5.14 7.96
C PRO A 140 -20.19 3.93 8.91
N LYS A 141 -21.18 3.05 8.71
CA LYS A 141 -21.31 1.78 9.46
C LYS A 141 -20.29 0.71 9.09
N GLN A 142 -19.42 0.94 8.09
CA GLN A 142 -18.51 -0.07 7.53
C GLN A 142 -17.01 0.24 7.75
N LYS A 143 -16.68 0.92 8.86
CA LYS A 143 -15.29 1.27 9.24
C LYS A 143 -14.29 0.11 9.19
N LYS A 144 -14.68 -1.11 9.59
CA LYS A 144 -13.81 -2.30 9.51
C LYS A 144 -13.38 -2.63 8.08
N LYS A 145 -14.28 -2.45 7.11
CA LYS A 145 -13.99 -2.69 5.70
C LYS A 145 -13.15 -1.56 5.11
N LEU A 146 -13.41 -0.32 5.54
CA LEU A 146 -12.54 0.81 5.20
C LEU A 146 -11.12 0.60 5.73
N GLU A 147 -10.95 0.20 6.99
CA GLU A 147 -9.63 -0.15 7.54
C GLU A 147 -8.95 -1.25 6.73
N SER A 148 -9.68 -2.32 6.39
CA SER A 148 -9.14 -3.41 5.58
C SER A 148 -8.67 -2.92 4.21
N ALA A 149 -9.41 -2.01 3.58
CA ALA A 149 -9.01 -1.40 2.30
C ALA A 149 -7.77 -0.50 2.44
N LEU A 150 -7.66 0.26 3.54
CA LEU A 150 -6.46 1.07 3.82
C LEU A 150 -5.21 0.20 4.02
N ARG A 151 -5.37 -0.98 4.65
CA ARG A 151 -4.31 -1.99 4.81
C ARG A 151 -3.85 -2.60 3.49
N CYS A 152 -4.69 -2.63 2.46
CA CYS A 152 -4.29 -3.01 1.09
C CYS A 152 -3.64 -1.84 0.34
N PHE A 153 -4.21 -0.65 0.48
CA PHE A 153 -3.84 0.56 -0.26
C PHE A 153 -2.45 1.09 0.08
N LEU A 154 -2.11 1.23 1.36
CA LEU A 154 -0.83 1.84 1.75
C LEU A 154 0.38 1.04 1.24
N PRO A 155 0.48 -0.29 1.45
CA PRO A 155 1.58 -1.06 0.89
C PRO A 155 1.66 -0.96 -0.63
N GLU A 156 0.52 -0.89 -1.33
CA GLU A 156 0.49 -0.73 -2.79
C GLU A 156 1.05 0.62 -3.22
N LEU A 157 0.64 1.68 -2.54
CA LEU A 157 1.11 3.02 -2.86
C LEU A 157 2.63 3.15 -2.64
N ILE A 158 3.15 2.54 -1.57
CA ILE A 158 4.58 2.51 -1.27
C ILE A 158 5.34 1.64 -2.29
N SER A 159 4.83 0.46 -2.65
CA SER A 159 5.47 -0.41 -3.65
C SER A 159 5.55 0.24 -5.03
N MET A 160 4.58 1.09 -5.37
CA MET A 160 4.57 1.90 -6.59
C MET A 160 5.48 3.15 -6.53
N GLY A 161 6.23 3.34 -5.44
CA GLY A 161 7.34 4.30 -5.36
C GLY A 161 7.07 5.58 -4.56
N TYR A 162 5.94 5.70 -3.87
CA TYR A 162 5.73 6.82 -2.96
C TYR A 162 6.42 6.59 -1.62
N ASP A 163 6.96 7.66 -1.06
CA ASP A 163 7.53 7.67 0.29
C ASP A 163 6.43 7.83 1.36
N ALA A 164 6.54 7.08 2.46
CA ALA A 164 5.55 7.10 3.53
C ALA A 164 5.44 8.47 4.22
N HIS A 165 6.55 9.21 4.36
CA HIS A 165 6.51 10.57 4.92
C HIS A 165 5.86 11.57 3.95
N TYR A 166 6.04 11.40 2.64
CA TYR A 166 5.30 12.18 1.65
C TYR A 166 3.79 11.94 1.77
N VAL A 167 3.35 10.67 1.81
CA VAL A 167 1.93 10.33 2.00
C VAL A 167 1.39 10.93 3.31
N TYR A 168 2.16 10.85 4.40
CA TYR A 168 1.80 11.46 5.68
C TYR A 168 1.69 12.99 5.59
N SER A 169 2.64 13.65 4.90
CA SER A 169 2.63 15.10 4.70
C SER A 169 1.39 15.55 3.92
N GLU A 170 1.05 14.86 2.84
CA GLU A 170 -0.15 15.17 2.06
C GLU A 170 -1.45 14.90 2.85
N LEU A 171 -1.46 13.87 3.70
CA LEU A 171 -2.57 13.61 4.62
C LEU A 171 -2.73 14.77 5.62
N ARG A 172 -1.63 15.25 6.22
CA ARG A 172 -1.64 16.38 7.15
C ARG A 172 -2.17 17.64 6.49
N LYS A 173 -1.67 17.97 5.30
CA LYS A 173 -2.16 19.10 4.50
C LYS A 173 -3.65 18.97 4.22
N CYS A 174 -4.10 17.82 3.71
CA CYS A 174 -5.48 17.65 3.26
C CYS A 174 -6.50 17.68 4.41
N PHE A 175 -6.18 17.13 5.59
CA PHE A 175 -7.17 16.91 6.65
C PHE A 175 -6.91 17.67 7.96
N PHE A 176 -5.66 17.94 8.33
CA PHE A 176 -5.31 18.39 9.68
C PHE A 176 -4.69 19.80 9.73
N GLU A 177 -4.51 20.43 8.57
CA GLU A 177 -4.11 21.83 8.44
C GLU A 177 -5.34 22.72 8.13
N LYS A 178 -5.14 23.98 7.74
CA LYS A 178 -6.23 24.97 7.60
C LYS A 178 -7.19 24.72 6.41
N ASN A 179 -7.14 23.57 5.77
CA ASN A 179 -7.99 23.21 4.64
C ASN A 179 -9.40 22.81 5.10
N VAL A 180 -10.40 23.16 4.27
CA VAL A 180 -11.79 22.77 4.52
C VAL A 180 -11.97 21.30 4.14
N VAL A 181 -12.43 20.50 5.10
CA VAL A 181 -12.74 19.08 4.92
C VAL A 181 -14.22 18.92 4.59
N ASP A 182 -14.46 18.51 3.35
CA ASP A 182 -15.76 18.16 2.78
C ASP A 182 -15.85 16.68 2.35
N LYS A 183 -17.01 16.26 1.84
CA LYS A 183 -17.27 14.90 1.33
C LYS A 183 -16.30 14.43 0.24
N ASP A 184 -15.68 15.37 -0.49
CA ASP A 184 -14.79 15.08 -1.61
C ASP A 184 -13.31 15.05 -1.15
N SER A 185 -13.00 15.39 0.10
CA SER A 185 -11.63 15.45 0.62
C SER A 185 -10.86 14.14 0.48
N VAL A 186 -11.52 12.99 0.69
CA VAL A 186 -10.88 11.68 0.50
C VAL A 186 -10.50 11.48 -0.96
N LYS A 187 -11.39 11.84 -1.89
CA LYS A 187 -11.07 11.76 -3.31
C LYS A 187 -9.93 12.71 -3.68
N LYS A 188 -10.00 13.97 -3.24
CA LYS A 188 -8.94 14.98 -3.46
C LYS A 188 -7.57 14.49 -2.96
N PHE A 189 -7.53 13.85 -1.79
CA PHE A 189 -6.29 13.24 -1.27
C PHE A 189 -5.79 12.09 -2.15
N LEU A 190 -6.67 11.17 -2.57
CA LEU A 190 -6.28 10.05 -3.43
C LEU A 190 -5.79 10.53 -4.81
N ASP A 191 -6.40 11.59 -5.36
CA ASP A 191 -6.03 12.20 -6.65
C ASP A 191 -4.63 12.86 -6.62
N VAL A 192 -4.01 13.06 -5.46
CA VAL A 192 -2.62 13.54 -5.34
C VAL A 192 -1.63 12.52 -5.91
N PHE A 193 -1.96 11.22 -5.83
CA PHE A 193 -1.06 10.15 -6.22
C PHE A 193 -1.26 9.78 -7.69
N ASN A 194 -0.72 10.60 -8.60
CA ASN A 194 -0.91 10.47 -10.05
C ASN A 194 0.16 9.63 -10.78
N PHE A 195 1.21 9.20 -10.08
CA PHE A 195 2.35 8.40 -10.57
C PHE A 195 3.19 9.11 -11.64
N GLU A 196 3.13 10.44 -11.67
CA GLU A 196 4.01 11.23 -12.53
C GLU A 196 5.44 11.22 -12.01
N ILE A 197 6.39 10.93 -12.90
CA ILE A 197 7.81 10.92 -12.57
C ILE A 197 8.31 12.35 -12.51
N HIS A 198 8.64 12.79 -11.30
CA HIS A 198 9.22 14.11 -11.05
C HIS A 198 10.74 14.00 -10.92
N LYS A 199 11.47 14.86 -11.64
CA LYS A 199 12.94 14.97 -11.52
C LYS A 199 13.28 16.07 -10.53
N TYR A 200 13.98 15.71 -9.45
CA TYR A 200 14.46 16.65 -8.46
C TYR A 200 15.98 16.82 -8.55
N THR A 201 16.47 18.03 -8.34
CA THR A 201 17.90 18.30 -8.13
C THR A 201 18.10 18.61 -6.65
N VAL A 202 18.85 17.74 -5.97
CA VAL A 202 19.11 17.88 -4.53
C VAL A 202 20.45 18.56 -4.32
N TYR A 203 20.46 19.64 -3.53
CA TYR A 203 21.66 20.37 -3.15
C TYR A 203 22.02 20.04 -1.71
N PHE A 204 23.24 19.54 -1.49
CA PHE A 204 23.77 19.32 -0.15
C PHE A 204 24.72 20.46 0.22
N SER A 205 24.48 21.07 1.37
CA SER A 205 25.48 21.96 1.97
C SER A 205 26.58 21.09 2.56
N VAL A 206 27.77 21.15 1.98
CA VAL A 206 28.94 20.44 2.48
C VAL A 206 29.88 21.42 3.19
N SER A 207 30.59 20.92 4.20
CA SER A 207 31.69 21.66 4.81
C SER A 207 32.71 22.04 3.73
N ALA A 208 33.37 23.19 3.86
CA ALA A 208 34.47 23.58 2.98
C ALA A 208 35.60 22.54 2.93
N LEU A 209 35.70 21.67 3.95
CA LEU A 209 36.61 20.52 3.95
C LEU A 209 36.35 19.55 2.79
N ALA A 210 35.09 19.37 2.38
CA ALA A 210 34.71 18.46 1.29
C ALA A 210 35.29 18.90 -0.06
N ILE A 211 35.59 20.20 -0.25
CA ILE A 211 36.24 20.71 -1.46
C ILE A 211 37.61 20.05 -1.68
N ARG A 212 38.31 19.66 -0.60
CA ARG A 212 39.59 18.95 -0.68
C ARG A 212 39.46 17.56 -1.31
N PHE A 213 38.25 17.00 -1.35
CA PHE A 213 37.94 15.69 -1.90
C PHE A 213 37.12 15.78 -3.20
N LYS A 214 37.05 16.96 -3.84
CA LYS A 214 36.26 17.18 -5.06
C LYS A 214 36.54 16.13 -6.14
N ASP A 215 37.79 15.71 -6.31
CA ASP A 215 38.20 14.79 -7.38
C ASP A 215 37.63 13.37 -7.16
N ILE A 216 37.35 13.01 -5.90
CA ILE A 216 36.67 11.75 -5.53
C ILE A 216 35.17 11.86 -5.75
N LEU A 217 34.58 13.04 -5.49
CA LEU A 217 33.14 13.30 -5.60
C LEU A 217 32.64 13.43 -7.05
N VAL A 218 33.53 13.68 -8.02
CA VAL A 218 33.20 13.89 -9.44
C VAL A 218 33.39 12.62 -10.27
N SER A 219 33.94 11.55 -9.71
CA SER A 219 34.03 10.27 -10.42
C SER A 219 32.67 9.58 -10.41
N PRO A 220 32.05 9.33 -11.58
CA PRO A 220 30.81 8.57 -11.64
C PRO A 220 31.11 7.10 -11.32
N CYS A 221 30.41 6.55 -10.35
CA CYS A 221 30.13 5.10 -10.29
C CYS A 221 29.05 4.76 -11.31
#